data_AF-F0QT82-F1
#
_entry.id   AF-F0QT82-F1
#
_cell.length_a   1.000
_cell.length_b   1.000
_cell.length_c   1.000
_cell.angle_alpha   90.00
_cell.angle_beta   90.00
_cell.angle_gamma   90.00
#
_symmetry.space_group_name_H-M   'P 1'
#
loop_
_entity.id
_entity.type
_entity.pdbx_description
1 polymer ?
#
loop_
_entity_poly.entity_id
_entity_poly.type
_entity_poly.pdbx_seq_one_letter_code
_entity_poly.pdbx_strand_id
1 'polypeptide(L)'
;MIRRDEALIKYLRDELPSRVSDVLSGDCSSVINGLAKLCIETLNKSCNALGIECVGDEVSNAWRVLEGIIGLSNEFVLARYMAIVVSSEFIASRASPVIIDMLSRDLLTCIEKIRVLVLKMVEVGKPWRETYGLSD
;
A
#
# COMPACT_ATOMS: atom_id res chain seq x y z
N MET A 1 -15.53 -2.79 11.40
CA MET A 1 -16.49 -1.98 10.61
C MET A 1 -15.71 -0.89 9.93
N ILE A 2 -15.80 -0.79 8.60
CA ILE A 2 -15.08 0.24 7.82
C ILE A 2 -15.72 1.60 8.10
N ARG A 3 -14.90 2.57 8.50
CA ARG A 3 -15.31 3.92 8.84
C ARG A 3 -14.96 4.86 7.70
N ARG A 4 -15.87 5.77 7.41
CA ARG A 4 -15.61 6.88 6.51
C ARG A 4 -14.58 7.82 7.15
N ASP A 5 -13.55 8.19 6.39
CA ASP A 5 -12.46 9.05 6.83
C ASP A 5 -12.11 10.03 5.70
N GLU A 6 -12.57 11.28 5.82
CA GLU A 6 -12.37 12.32 4.79
C GLU A 6 -10.90 12.71 4.62
N ALA A 7 -10.10 12.65 5.69
CA ALA A 7 -8.68 12.96 5.61
C ALA A 7 -7.93 11.87 4.83
N LEU A 8 -8.26 10.60 5.09
CA LEU A 8 -7.73 9.48 4.33
C LEU A 8 -8.19 9.52 2.86
N ILE A 9 -9.47 9.81 2.60
CA ILE A 9 -9.99 9.94 1.23
C ILE A 9 -9.21 11.01 0.46
N LYS A 10 -9.03 12.19 1.03
CA LYS A 10 -8.26 13.28 0.42
C LYS A 10 -6.82 12.84 0.15
N TYR A 11 -6.17 12.22 1.13
CA TYR A 11 -4.80 11.71 0.97
C TYR A 11 -4.70 10.71 -0.19
N LEU A 12 -5.55 9.69 -0.22
CA LEU A 12 -5.52 8.63 -1.23
C LEU A 12 -5.91 9.13 -2.63
N ARG A 13 -6.79 10.14 -2.72
CA ARG A 13 -7.27 10.64 -4.01
C ARG A 13 -6.34 11.71 -4.60
N ASP A 14 -5.88 12.64 -3.77
CA ASP A 14 -5.29 13.89 -4.24
C ASP A 14 -3.78 13.95 -3.96
N GLU A 15 -3.34 13.49 -2.77
CA GLU A 15 -1.95 13.68 -2.31
C GLU A 15 -1.04 12.51 -2.70
N LEU A 16 -1.52 11.27 -2.58
CA LEU A 16 -0.72 10.08 -2.86
C LEU A 16 -0.22 10.03 -4.32
N PRO A 17 -1.03 10.32 -5.36
CA PRO A 17 -0.54 10.30 -6.74
C PRO A 17 0.59 11.29 -7.02
N SER A 18 0.52 12.51 -6.46
CA SER A 18 1.59 13.49 -6.65
C SER A 18 2.87 13.06 -5.95
N ARG A 19 2.76 12.49 -4.74
CA ARG A 19 3.90 11.98 -3.99
C ARG A 19 4.57 10.77 -4.65
N VAL A 20 3.78 9.90 -5.28
CA VAL A 20 4.33 8.83 -6.13
C VAL A 20 5.14 9.44 -7.27
N SER A 21 4.60 10.46 -7.97
CA SER A 21 5.32 11.15 -9.05
C SER A 21 6.63 11.77 -8.58
N ASP A 22 6.67 12.36 -7.38
CA ASP A 22 7.88 12.96 -6.82
C ASP A 22 8.97 11.90 -6.57
N VAL A 23 8.59 10.74 -6.02
CA VAL A 23 9.52 9.62 -5.74
C VAL A 23 10.15 9.09 -7.03
N LEU A 24 9.40 9.05 -8.13
CA LEU A 24 9.86 8.51 -9.42
C LEU A 24 10.94 9.36 -10.10
N SER A 25 11.24 10.56 -9.60
CA SER A 25 12.26 11.46 -10.17
C SER A 25 13.71 11.13 -9.77
N GLY A 26 13.91 10.21 -8.83
CA GLY A 26 15.23 9.85 -8.30
C GLY A 26 15.99 8.77 -9.10
N ASP A 27 17.18 8.39 -8.62
CA ASP A 27 17.89 7.20 -9.10
C ASP A 27 17.19 5.89 -8.69
N CYS A 28 17.50 4.78 -9.35
CA CYS A 28 16.84 3.49 -9.11
C CYS A 28 16.79 3.09 -7.63
N SER A 29 17.88 3.23 -6.89
CA SER A 29 17.97 2.84 -5.48
C SER A 29 17.14 3.77 -4.59
N SER A 30 17.10 5.06 -4.90
CA SER A 30 16.25 6.03 -4.21
C SER A 30 14.76 5.78 -4.49
N VAL A 31 14.41 5.41 -5.73
CA VAL A 31 13.03 5.14 -6.15
C VAL A 31 12.44 3.96 -5.39
N ILE A 32 13.11 2.79 -5.37
CA ILE A 32 12.55 1.60 -4.71
C ILE A 32 12.35 1.81 -3.21
N ASN A 33 13.30 2.47 -2.55
CA ASN A 33 13.21 2.79 -1.12
C ASN A 33 12.12 3.84 -0.85
N GLY A 34 11.98 4.85 -1.73
CA GLY A 34 10.93 5.85 -1.63
C GLY A 34 9.54 5.24 -1.78
N LEU A 35 9.35 4.35 -2.75
CA LEU A 35 8.09 3.64 -2.97
C LEU A 35 7.77 2.71 -1.78
N ALA A 36 8.77 2.00 -1.25
CA ALA A 36 8.57 1.15 -0.07
C ALA A 36 8.10 1.95 1.15
N LYS A 37 8.73 3.10 1.43
CA LYS A 37 8.32 4.01 2.50
C LYS A 37 6.90 4.55 2.29
N LEU A 38 6.58 4.95 1.07
CA LEU A 38 5.25 5.48 0.74
C LEU A 38 4.16 4.41 0.87
N CYS A 39 4.47 3.15 0.53
CA CYS A 39 3.58 2.01 0.74
C CYS A 39 3.30 1.78 2.24
N ILE A 40 4.35 1.75 3.07
CA ILE A 40 4.24 1.64 4.54
C ILE A 40 3.38 2.77 5.10
N GLU A 41 3.64 4.01 4.69
CA GLU A 41 2.86 5.17 5.14
C GLU A 41 1.38 5.06 4.75
N THR A 42 1.09 4.68 3.51
CA THR A 42 -0.27 4.51 2.99
C THR A 42 -1.05 3.46 3.79
N LEU A 43 -0.40 2.33 4.08
CA LEU A 43 -0.98 1.28 4.92
C LEU A 43 -1.25 1.79 6.33
N ASN A 44 -0.28 2.42 6.98
CA ASN A 44 -0.45 2.97 8.33
C ASN A 44 -1.58 4.00 8.43
N LYS A 45 -1.70 4.91 7.45
CA LYS A 45 -2.80 5.89 7.40
C LYS A 45 -4.17 5.24 7.26
N SER A 46 -4.24 4.03 6.69
CA SER A 46 -5.50 3.31 6.46
C SER A 46 -6.04 2.59 7.69
N CYS A 47 -5.25 2.48 8.76
CA CYS A 47 -5.53 1.59 9.89
C CYS A 47 -6.86 1.88 10.61
N ASN A 48 -7.06 3.13 11.01
CA ASN A 48 -8.26 3.55 11.73
C ASN A 48 -9.54 3.39 10.91
N ALA A 49 -9.46 3.73 9.62
CA ALA A 49 -10.60 3.64 8.70
C ALA A 49 -11.02 2.19 8.46
N LEU A 50 -10.06 1.26 8.44
CA LEU A 50 -10.34 -0.17 8.29
C LEU A 50 -10.73 -0.85 9.61
N GLY A 51 -10.63 -0.16 10.74
CA GLY A 51 -10.92 -0.71 12.06
C GLY A 51 -9.88 -1.74 12.52
N ILE A 52 -8.63 -1.55 12.12
CA ILE A 52 -7.49 -2.39 12.48
C ILE A 52 -6.74 -1.70 13.62
N GLU A 53 -6.25 -2.46 14.60
CA GLU A 53 -5.40 -1.91 15.66
C GLU A 53 -3.95 -1.82 15.19
N CYS A 54 -3.44 -0.59 15.08
CA CYS A 54 -2.02 -0.33 14.81
C CYS A 54 -1.30 0.02 16.10
N VAL A 55 -0.67 -0.99 16.70
CA VAL A 55 0.15 -0.86 17.91
C VAL A 55 1.51 -1.47 17.65
N GLY A 56 2.56 -0.66 17.70
CA GLY A 56 3.94 -1.09 17.45
C GLY A 56 4.63 -0.25 16.38
N ASP A 57 5.69 -0.81 15.79
CA ASP A 57 6.46 -0.17 14.74
C ASP A 57 5.70 -0.06 13.41
N GLU A 58 6.11 0.88 12.57
CA GLU A 58 5.45 1.21 11.30
C GLU A 58 5.36 0.02 10.35
N VAL A 59 6.37 -0.86 10.32
CA VAL A 59 6.41 -2.01 9.41
C VAL A 59 5.44 -3.09 9.87
N SER A 60 5.45 -3.42 11.16
CA SER A 60 4.50 -4.36 11.76
C SER A 60 3.04 -3.90 11.58
N ASN A 61 2.79 -2.60 11.77
CA ASN A 61 1.46 -2.03 11.55
C ASN A 61 1.04 -2.08 10.09
N ALA A 62 1.94 -1.72 9.16
CA ALA A 62 1.68 -1.84 7.73
C ALA A 62 1.36 -3.29 7.34
N TRP A 63 2.07 -4.27 7.91
CA TRP A 63 1.79 -5.69 7.69
C TRP A 63 0.39 -6.09 8.15
N ARG A 64 -0.01 -5.73 9.38
CA ARG A 64 -1.37 -6.01 9.90
C ARG A 64 -2.46 -5.37 9.05
N VAL A 65 -2.23 -4.13 8.60
CA VAL A 65 -3.18 -3.45 7.73
C VAL A 65 -3.29 -4.16 6.38
N LEU A 66 -2.17 -4.60 5.80
CA LEU A 66 -2.16 -5.35 4.55
C LEU A 66 -2.95 -6.67 4.69
N GLU A 67 -2.76 -7.43 5.77
CA GLU A 67 -3.54 -8.65 6.05
C GLU A 67 -5.03 -8.34 6.13
N GLY A 68 -5.41 -7.25 6.80
CA GLY A 68 -6.79 -6.77 6.83
C GLY A 68 -7.34 -6.43 5.44
N ILE A 69 -6.57 -5.71 4.61
CA ILE A 69 -6.96 -5.39 3.23
C ILE A 69 -7.15 -6.69 2.43
N ILE A 70 -6.26 -7.67 2.57
CA ILE A 70 -6.39 -8.98 1.90
C ILE A 70 -7.70 -9.65 2.34
N GLY A 71 -7.99 -9.72 3.63
CA GLY A 71 -9.24 -10.31 4.13
C GLY A 71 -10.51 -9.57 3.66
N LEU A 72 -10.41 -8.27 3.40
CA LEU A 72 -11.52 -7.45 2.90
C LEU A 72 -11.68 -7.49 1.36
N SER A 73 -10.69 -7.99 0.62
CA SER A 73 -10.62 -7.86 -0.85
C SER A 73 -10.30 -9.14 -1.63
N ASN A 74 -9.74 -10.18 -0.99
CA ASN A 74 -9.17 -11.38 -1.61
C ASN A 74 -7.97 -11.12 -2.55
N GLU A 75 -7.29 -9.97 -2.41
CA GLU A 75 -6.12 -9.62 -3.23
C GLU A 75 -4.80 -10.15 -2.64
N PHE A 76 -4.62 -11.47 -2.66
CA PHE A 76 -3.45 -12.15 -2.07
C PHE A 76 -2.10 -11.74 -2.68
N VAL A 77 -2.10 -11.17 -3.89
CA VAL A 77 -0.88 -10.66 -4.54
C VAL A 77 -0.19 -9.57 -3.70
N LEU A 78 -0.96 -8.83 -2.88
CA LEU A 78 -0.46 -7.78 -2.00
C LEU A 78 0.60 -8.31 -1.02
N ALA A 79 0.48 -9.55 -0.54
CA ALA A 79 1.47 -10.17 0.35
C ALA A 79 2.84 -10.33 -0.32
N ARG A 80 2.86 -10.61 -1.64
CA ARG A 80 4.11 -10.72 -2.40
C ARG A 80 4.78 -9.37 -2.55
N TYR A 81 4.01 -8.32 -2.80
CA TYR A 81 4.56 -6.97 -2.89
C TYR A 81 5.10 -6.47 -1.56
N MET A 82 4.49 -6.88 -0.43
CA MET A 82 5.02 -6.53 0.89
C MET A 82 6.40 -7.13 1.15
N ALA A 83 6.71 -8.31 0.59
CA ALA A 83 8.07 -8.86 0.65
C ALA A 83 9.11 -7.95 -0.02
N ILE A 84 8.72 -7.25 -1.09
CA ILE A 84 9.56 -6.24 -1.76
C ILE A 84 9.74 -5.02 -0.85
N VAL A 85 8.65 -4.54 -0.24
CA VAL A 85 8.67 -3.39 0.68
C VAL A 85 9.67 -3.61 1.82
N VAL A 86 9.56 -4.74 2.53
CA VAL A 86 10.43 -5.05 3.68
C VAL A 86 11.87 -5.34 3.30
N SER A 87 12.11 -5.71 2.03
CA SER A 87 13.46 -6.03 1.53
C SER A 87 14.07 -4.89 0.70
N SER A 88 13.42 -3.72 0.63
CA SER A 88 13.78 -2.64 -0.29
C SER A 88 15.23 -2.17 -0.15
N GLU A 89 15.73 -1.99 1.08
CA GLU A 89 17.13 -1.58 1.31
C GLU A 89 18.14 -2.64 0.85
N PHE A 90 17.83 -3.92 1.10
CA PHE A 90 18.64 -5.03 0.63
C PHE A 90 18.67 -5.09 -0.91
N ILE A 91 17.51 -4.92 -1.54
CA ILE A 91 17.40 -4.90 -3.01
C ILE A 91 18.19 -3.71 -3.57
N ALA A 92 18.00 -2.51 -3.02
CA ALA A 92 18.62 -1.27 -3.47
C ALA A 92 20.16 -1.31 -3.42
N SER A 93 20.75 -2.12 -2.53
CA SER A 93 22.20 -2.22 -2.33
C SER A 93 22.87 -3.39 -3.06
N ARG A 94 22.10 -4.36 -3.58
CA ARG A 94 22.64 -5.62 -4.13
C ARG A 94 22.16 -5.94 -5.55
N ALA A 95 20.97 -5.49 -5.92
CA ALA A 95 20.36 -5.84 -7.20
C ALA A 95 20.91 -4.97 -8.34
N SER A 96 20.83 -5.49 -9.57
CA SER A 96 21.15 -4.71 -10.75
C SER A 96 20.07 -3.65 -11.01
N PRO A 97 20.39 -2.54 -11.71
CA PRO A 97 19.40 -1.50 -12.01
C PRO A 97 18.15 -2.02 -12.73
N VAL A 98 18.29 -3.03 -13.58
CA VAL A 98 17.17 -3.68 -14.29
C VAL A 98 16.21 -4.38 -13.31
N ILE A 99 16.74 -5.09 -12.31
CA ILE A 99 15.92 -5.74 -11.27
C ILE A 99 15.26 -4.67 -10.39
N ILE A 100 15.98 -3.61 -10.05
CA ILE A 100 15.43 -2.51 -9.23
C ILE A 100 14.28 -1.82 -9.97
N ASP A 101 14.41 -1.52 -11.27
CA ASP A 101 13.34 -0.93 -12.08
C ASP A 101 12.11 -1.84 -12.14
N MET A 102 12.31 -3.14 -12.41
CA MET A 102 11.23 -4.12 -12.41
C MET A 102 10.46 -4.15 -11.08
N LEU A 103 11.17 -4.26 -9.95
CA LEU A 103 10.55 -4.32 -8.62
C LEU A 103 9.95 -2.98 -8.19
N SER A 104 10.47 -1.86 -8.67
CA SER A 104 9.86 -0.54 -8.45
C SER A 104 8.50 -0.43 -9.13
N ARG A 105 8.32 -1.02 -10.32
CA ARG A 105 7.01 -1.08 -11.00
C ARG A 105 6.02 -1.99 -10.26
N ASP A 106 6.51 -3.08 -9.64
CA ASP A 106 5.70 -3.92 -8.76
C ASP A 106 5.24 -3.15 -7.51
N LEU A 107 6.12 -2.36 -6.89
CA LEU A 107 5.75 -1.50 -5.76
C LEU A 107 4.76 -0.41 -6.17
N LEU A 108 4.92 0.20 -7.34
CA LEU A 108 3.95 1.15 -7.88
C LEU A 108 2.56 0.49 -8.02
N THR A 109 2.53 -0.71 -8.58
CA THR A 109 1.29 -1.50 -8.71
C THR A 109 0.67 -1.80 -7.35
N CYS A 110 1.49 -2.13 -6.35
CA CYS A 110 1.05 -2.35 -4.98
C CYS A 110 0.39 -1.11 -4.38
N ILE A 111 1.07 0.05 -4.45
CA ILE A 111 0.56 1.33 -3.92
C ILE A 111 -0.77 1.68 -4.59
N GLU A 112 -0.86 1.57 -5.91
CA GLU A 112 -2.10 1.87 -6.65
C GLU A 112 -3.23 0.91 -6.31
N LYS A 113 -2.94 -0.40 -6.17
CA LYS A 113 -3.94 -1.38 -5.72
C LYS A 113 -4.44 -1.05 -4.32
N ILE A 114 -3.53 -0.83 -3.36
CA ILE A 114 -3.90 -0.44 -1.98
C ILE A 114 -4.76 0.83 -2.01
N ARG A 115 -4.32 1.86 -2.75
CA ARG A 115 -5.02 3.14 -2.88
C ARG A 115 -6.45 2.94 -3.36
N VAL A 116 -6.65 2.23 -4.47
CA VAL A 116 -7.99 2.00 -5.04
C VAL A 116 -8.87 1.17 -4.12
N LEU A 117 -8.34 0.07 -3.56
CA LEU A 117 -9.09 -0.80 -2.66
C LEU A 117 -9.54 -0.04 -1.41
N VAL A 118 -8.62 0.61 -0.72
CA VAL A 118 -8.92 1.33 0.52
C VAL A 118 -9.84 2.51 0.25
N LEU A 119 -9.54 3.33 -0.77
CA LEU A 119 -10.39 4.48 -1.12
C LEU A 119 -11.83 4.02 -1.36
N LYS A 120 -12.03 2.97 -2.15
CA LYS A 120 -13.37 2.49 -2.46
C LYS A 120 -14.09 1.93 -1.24
N MET A 121 -13.40 1.13 -0.43
CA MET A 121 -13.96 0.58 0.79
C MET A 121 -14.38 1.67 1.78
N VAL A 122 -13.58 2.72 1.94
CA VAL A 122 -13.84 3.83 2.86
C VAL A 122 -14.96 4.74 2.36
N GLU A 123 -15.05 4.98 1.05
CA GLU A 123 -16.15 5.75 0.43
C GLU A 123 -17.50 5.05 0.58
N VAL A 124 -17.53 3.74 0.36
CA VAL A 124 -18.75 2.91 0.40
C VAL A 124 -19.10 2.50 1.84
N GLY A 125 -18.11 2.43 2.73
CA GLY A 125 -18.27 1.93 4.10
C GLY A 125 -18.46 0.40 4.17
N LYS A 126 -18.01 -0.33 3.13
CA LYS A 126 -18.16 -1.79 3.03
C LYS A 126 -16.88 -2.45 2.50
N PRO A 127 -16.61 -3.71 2.88
CA PRO A 127 -15.52 -4.49 2.30
C PRO A 127 -15.61 -4.55 0.77
N TRP A 128 -14.45 -4.62 0.11
CA TRP A 128 -14.36 -4.72 -1.35
C TRP A 128 -15.08 -5.97 -1.86
N ARG A 129 -14.86 -7.11 -1.21
CA ARG A 129 -15.50 -8.38 -1.56
C ARG A 129 -17.02 -8.32 -1.54
N GLU A 130 -17.60 -7.61 -0.58
CA GLU A 130 -19.06 -7.39 -0.50
C GLU A 130 -19.57 -6.44 -1.59
N THR A 131 -18.75 -5.45 -1.96
CA THR A 131 -19.10 -4.47 -3.00
C THR A 131 -19.22 -5.10 -4.38
N TYR A 132 -18.43 -6.15 -4.65
CA TYR A 132 -18.34 -6.79 -5.98
C TYR A 132 -18.77 -8.26 -5.98
N GLY A 133 -19.44 -8.73 -4.93
CA GLY A 133 -20.01 -10.09 -4.88
C GLY A 133 -18.98 -11.21 -4.93
N LEU A 134 -17.77 -10.98 -4.40
CA LEU A 134 -16.77 -12.03 -4.22
C LEU A 134 -17.17 -12.84 -2.98
N SER A 135 -17.81 -13.98 -3.18
CA SER A 135 -18.10 -14.96 -2.12
C SER A 135 -16.84 -15.77 -1.79
N ASP A 136 -16.69 -16.13 -0.51
CA ASP A 136 -15.66 -17.06 -0.01
C ASP A 136 -15.80 -18.46 -0.63
#